data_AF-A0A240ALD9-F1
#
_entry.id   AF-A0A240ALD9-F1
#
_cell.length_a   1.000
_cell.length_b   1.000
_cell.length_c   1.000
_cell.angle_alpha   90.00
_cell.angle_beta   90.00
_cell.angle_gamma   90.00
#
_symmetry.space_group_name_H-M   'P 1'
#
loop_
_entity.id
_entity.type
_entity.pdbx_description
1 polymer ?
#
loop_
_entity_poly.entity_id
_entity_poly.type
_entity_poly.pdbx_seq_one_letter_code
_entity_poly.pdbx_strand_id
1 'polypeptide(L)'
;MKKIQSMIYPFWIIISFFIPIFLMIKLYPNYINNEFPLFTDLTLLLFLPAFFIFSYSLIHLLGNILGSVETINNKLILLIQTFLIFISFIISLNFMEFSLAIRIMLSIVFIITSSPHFIITKILYRKHYSQI
;
A
#
# COMPACT_ATOMS: atom_id res chain seq x y z
N MET A 1 -23.38 12.42 -14.39
CA MET A 1 -22.83 11.11 -14.00
C MET A 1 -21.34 10.94 -14.35
N LYS A 2 -20.89 11.23 -15.59
CA LYS A 2 -19.47 11.13 -15.99
C LYS A 2 -18.50 11.91 -15.07
N LYS A 3 -18.85 13.15 -14.69
CA LYS A 3 -18.05 14.01 -13.81
C LYS A 3 -17.90 13.49 -12.36
N ILE A 4 -18.91 12.77 -11.86
CA ILE A 4 -18.85 12.14 -10.52
C ILE A 4 -17.91 10.93 -10.59
N GLN A 5 -18.02 10.12 -11.64
CA GLN A 5 -17.16 8.95 -11.85
C GLN A 5 -15.67 9.33 -12.03
N SER A 6 -15.39 10.48 -12.66
CA SER A 6 -14.02 10.99 -12.78
C SER A 6 -13.43 11.47 -11.44
N MET A 7 -14.24 11.80 -10.43
CA MET A 7 -13.74 12.25 -9.12
C MET A 7 -13.49 11.11 -8.13
N ILE A 8 -14.04 9.92 -8.37
CA ILE A 8 -13.91 8.77 -7.45
C ILE A 8 -12.44 8.32 -7.33
N TYR A 9 -11.72 8.21 -8.45
CA TYR A 9 -10.33 7.74 -8.44
C TYR A 9 -9.39 8.71 -7.71
N PRO A 10 -9.37 10.03 -8.00
CA PRO A 10 -8.55 10.98 -7.25
C PRO A 10 -8.84 10.96 -5.75
N PHE A 11 -10.12 10.95 -5.36
CA PHE A 11 -10.52 10.88 -3.95
C PHE A 11 -10.09 9.57 -3.28
N TRP A 12 -10.27 8.44 -3.96
CA TRP A 12 -9.81 7.13 -3.49
C TRP A 12 -8.30 7.11 -3.25
N ILE A 13 -7.50 7.64 -4.18
CA ILE A 13 -6.04 7.71 -4.02
C ILE A 13 -5.63 8.58 -2.84
N ILE A 14 -6.27 9.75 -2.65
CA ILE A 14 -6.00 10.63 -1.51
C ILE A 14 -6.25 9.89 -0.19
N ILE A 15 -7.41 9.24 -0.05
CA ILE A 15 -7.74 8.45 1.15
C ILE A 15 -6.76 7.30 1.34
N SER A 16 -6.45 6.58 0.26
CA SER A 16 -5.53 5.44 0.26
C SER A 16 -4.08 5.83 0.54
N PHE A 17 -3.76 7.12 0.45
CA PHE A 17 -2.47 7.66 0.84
C PHE A 17 -2.47 8.06 2.32
N PHE A 18 -3.44 8.88 2.75
CA PHE A 18 -3.44 9.45 4.11
C PHE A 18 -3.84 8.47 5.21
N ILE A 19 -4.84 7.60 4.99
CA ILE A 19 -5.28 6.65 6.02
C ILE A 19 -4.13 5.69 6.39
N PRO A 20 -3.43 5.06 5.43
CA PRO A 20 -2.31 4.21 5.77
C PRO A 20 -1.16 4.92 6.48
N ILE A 21 -0.82 6.16 6.08
CA ILE A 21 0.19 6.95 6.81
C ILE A 21 -0.21 7.13 8.27
N PHE A 22 -1.46 7.53 8.52
CA PHE A 22 -1.96 7.71 9.88
C PHE A 22 -1.87 6.42 10.70
N LEU A 23 -2.28 5.28 10.12
CA LEU A 23 -2.18 3.97 10.76
C LEU A 23 -0.72 3.58 11.02
N MET A 24 0.18 3.79 10.06
CA MET A 24 1.59 3.48 10.20
C MET A 24 2.25 4.30 11.31
N ILE A 25 1.95 5.59 11.41
CA ILE A 25 2.50 6.45 12.47
C ILE A 25 1.98 6.00 13.85
N LYS A 26 0.67 5.76 13.95
CA LYS A 26 0.01 5.43 15.22
C LYS A 26 0.33 4.03 15.72
N LEU A 27 0.51 3.07 14.80
CA LEU A 27 0.71 1.65 15.10
C LEU A 27 2.13 1.19 14.78
N TYR A 28 3.09 2.13 14.74
CA TYR A 28 4.48 1.79 14.49
C TYR A 28 4.96 0.77 15.54
N PRO A 29 5.51 -0.39 15.12
CA PRO A 29 5.90 -1.41 16.06
C PRO A 29 7.11 -0.94 16.86
N ASN A 30 6.91 -0.73 18.16
CA ASN A 30 7.97 -0.43 19.10
C ASN A 30 8.02 -1.50 20.19
N TYR A 31 9.00 -2.38 20.07
CA TYR A 31 9.28 -3.42 21.06
C TYR A 31 10.21 -2.94 22.18
N ILE A 32 10.89 -1.80 21.99
CA ILE A 32 11.85 -1.27 22.94
C ILE A 32 11.09 -0.72 24.15
N ASN A 33 11.39 -1.27 25.34
CA ASN A 33 10.78 -0.92 26.62
C ASN A 33 9.25 -1.13 26.65
N ASN A 34 8.70 -2.00 25.79
CA ASN A 34 7.28 -2.30 25.81
C ASN A 34 6.97 -3.42 26.81
N GLU A 35 6.13 -3.11 27.80
CA GLU A 35 5.66 -4.07 28.80
C GLU A 35 4.71 -5.13 28.21
N PHE A 36 4.10 -4.85 27.05
CA PHE A 36 3.13 -5.74 26.40
C PHE A 36 3.50 -6.02 24.93
N PRO A 37 4.54 -6.83 24.67
CA PRO A 37 4.99 -7.14 23.30
C PRO A 37 3.89 -7.82 22.46
N LEU A 38 3.04 -8.63 23.09
CA LEU A 38 1.90 -9.27 22.41
C LEU A 38 0.91 -8.24 21.83
N PHE A 39 0.76 -7.08 22.48
CA PHE A 39 -0.10 -6.02 21.94
C PHE A 39 0.52 -5.41 20.68
N THR A 40 1.85 -5.22 20.64
CA THR A 40 2.56 -4.79 19.42
C THR A 40 2.34 -5.79 18.30
N ASP A 41 2.44 -7.08 18.60
CA ASP A 41 2.18 -8.14 17.61
C ASP A 41 0.76 -8.09 17.04
N LEU A 42 -0.24 -7.81 17.88
CA LEU A 42 -1.61 -7.61 17.42
C LEU A 42 -1.75 -6.36 16.55
N THR A 43 -1.07 -5.26 16.88
CA THR A 43 -1.11 -4.04 16.06
C THR A 43 -0.49 -4.24 14.68
N LEU A 44 0.45 -5.19 14.51
CA LEU A 44 0.99 -5.56 13.20
C LEU A 44 -0.07 -6.04 12.20
N LEU A 45 -1.17 -6.63 12.69
CA LEU A 45 -2.30 -7.06 11.85
C LEU A 45 -2.94 -5.91 11.08
N LEU A 46 -2.82 -4.68 11.58
CA LEU A 46 -3.31 -3.47 10.93
C LEU A 46 -2.17 -2.67 10.28
N PHE A 47 -1.01 -2.62 10.92
CA PHE A 47 0.15 -1.87 10.44
C PHE A 47 0.68 -2.42 9.11
N LEU A 48 0.89 -3.73 8.99
CA LEU A 48 1.50 -4.33 7.79
C LEU A 48 0.62 -4.19 6.55
N PRO A 49 -0.71 -4.47 6.60
CA PRO A 49 -1.59 -4.18 5.47
C PRO A 49 -1.57 -2.71 5.05
N ALA A 50 -1.61 -1.79 6.02
CA ALA A 50 -1.52 -0.36 5.77
C ALA A 50 -0.20 0.00 5.07
N PHE A 51 0.93 -0.52 5.54
CA PHE A 51 2.23 -0.31 4.93
C PHE A 51 2.30 -0.76 3.47
N PHE A 52 1.75 -1.94 3.14
CA PHE A 52 1.69 -2.42 1.75
C PHE A 52 0.74 -1.58 0.88
N ILE A 53 -0.41 -1.16 1.43
CA ILE A 53 -1.36 -0.25 0.74
C ILE A 53 -0.71 1.10 0.44
N PHE A 54 0.00 1.67 1.42
CA PHE A 54 0.76 2.90 1.25
C PHE A 54 1.77 2.77 0.12
N SER A 55 2.58 1.70 0.17
CA SER A 55 3.62 1.42 -0.82
C SER A 55 3.05 1.31 -2.24
N TYR A 56 1.90 0.64 -2.38
CA TYR A 56 1.19 0.54 -3.65
C TYR A 56 0.62 1.88 -4.11
N SER A 57 0.11 2.70 -3.19
CA SER A 57 -0.51 3.99 -3.52
C SER A 57 0.48 5.04 -4.00
N LEU A 58 1.77 4.93 -3.62
CA LEU A 58 2.83 5.86 -4.04
C LEU A 58 2.95 6.01 -5.55
N ILE A 59 2.88 4.91 -6.32
CA ILE A 59 2.99 4.98 -7.79
C ILE A 59 1.83 5.75 -8.42
N HIS A 60 0.63 5.60 -7.87
CA HIS A 60 -0.58 6.23 -8.38
C HIS A 60 -0.60 7.72 -8.03
N LEU A 61 -0.05 8.08 -6.86
CA LEU A 61 0.16 9.46 -6.47
C LEU A 61 1.25 10.13 -7.35
N LEU A 62 2.40 9.47 -7.51
CA LEU A 62 3.49 9.95 -8.37
C LEU A 62 3.01 10.12 -9.81
N GLY A 63 2.25 9.17 -10.33
CA GLY A 63 1.67 9.27 -11.66
C GLY A 63 0.73 10.48 -11.80
N ASN A 64 -0.16 10.70 -10.83
CA ASN A 64 -1.08 11.84 -10.84
C ASN A 64 -0.34 13.20 -10.72
N ILE A 65 0.71 13.28 -9.89
CA ILE A 65 1.50 14.53 -9.68
C ILE A 65 2.39 14.84 -10.89
N LEU A 66 3.03 13.83 -11.47
CA LEU A 66 3.97 13.99 -12.58
C LEU A 66 3.28 14.17 -13.95
N GLY A 67 1.94 14.25 -13.98
CA GLY A 67 1.14 14.71 -15.12
C GLY A 67 1.26 13.90 -16.41
N SER A 68 1.94 12.74 -16.40
CA SER A 68 2.44 12.09 -17.63
C SER A 68 2.21 10.58 -17.70
N VAL A 69 1.28 10.03 -16.91
CA VAL A 69 1.00 8.58 -16.96
C VAL A 69 0.41 8.13 -18.30
N GLU A 70 -0.13 9.04 -19.11
CA GLU A 70 -0.55 8.70 -20.48
C GLU A 70 0.62 8.27 -21.39
N THR A 71 1.87 8.62 -21.03
CA THR A 71 3.07 8.24 -21.80
C THR A 71 3.90 7.12 -21.18
N ILE A 72 3.66 6.76 -19.91
CA ILE A 72 4.39 5.68 -19.26
C ILE A 72 3.73 4.36 -19.63
N ASN A 73 4.45 3.54 -20.40
CA ASN A 73 4.01 2.21 -20.80
C ASN A 73 3.49 1.42 -19.58
N ASN A 74 2.28 0.86 -19.67
CA ASN A 74 1.67 0.02 -18.63
C ASN A 74 2.60 -1.07 -18.08
N LYS A 75 3.53 -1.59 -18.90
CA LYS A 75 4.55 -2.55 -18.47
C LYS A 75 5.55 -1.95 -17.49
N LEU A 76 5.96 -0.70 -17.69
CA LEU A 76 6.91 0.00 -16.82
C LEU A 76 6.26 0.32 -15.47
N ILE A 77 4.99 0.75 -15.46
CA ILE A 77 4.23 0.99 -14.23
C ILE A 77 4.14 -0.29 -13.40
N LEU A 78 3.82 -1.43 -14.04
CA LEU A 78 3.76 -2.72 -13.37
C LEU A 78 5.13 -3.14 -12.81
N LEU A 79 6.21 -2.89 -13.56
CA LEU A 79 7.56 -3.20 -13.11
C LEU A 79 7.94 -2.39 -11.87
N ILE A 80 7.70 -1.07 -11.89
CA ILE A 80 7.97 -0.18 -10.76
C ILE A 80 7.08 -0.57 -9.56
N GLN A 81 5.82 -0.90 -9.78
CA GLN A 81 4.92 -1.40 -8.73
C GLN A 81 5.45 -2.67 -8.07
N THR A 82 5.86 -3.65 -8.88
CA THR A 82 6.41 -4.92 -8.39
C THR A 82 7.69 -4.68 -7.59
N PHE A 83 8.55 -3.78 -8.09
CA PHE A 83 9.78 -3.40 -7.42
C PHE A 83 9.52 -2.70 -6.08
N LEU A 84 8.55 -1.77 -6.01
CA LEU A 84 8.15 -1.12 -4.77
C LEU A 84 7.59 -2.13 -3.76
N ILE A 85 6.70 -3.03 -4.19
CA ILE A 85 6.18 -4.10 -3.31
C ILE A 85 7.32 -4.99 -2.81
N PHE A 86 8.29 -5.31 -3.67
CA PHE A 86 9.45 -6.11 -3.27
C PHE A 86 10.32 -5.40 -2.23
N ILE A 87 10.62 -4.11 -2.43
CA ILE A 87 11.33 -3.30 -1.42
C ILE A 87 10.55 -3.28 -0.11
N SER A 88 9.25 -3.01 -0.17
CA SER A 88 8.38 -3.00 1.01
C SER A 88 8.35 -4.37 1.68
N PHE A 89 8.33 -5.47 0.92
CA PHE A 89 8.45 -6.81 1.48
C PHE A 89 9.75 -6.95 2.29
N ILE A 90 10.90 -6.56 1.74
CA ILE A 90 12.18 -6.62 2.45
C ILE A 90 12.16 -5.75 3.72
N ILE A 91 11.65 -4.52 3.62
CA ILE A 91 11.52 -3.61 4.78
C ILE A 91 10.62 -4.22 5.85
N SER A 92 9.51 -4.85 5.45
CA SER A 92 8.53 -5.41 6.38
C SER A 92 9.11 -6.49 7.29
N LEU A 93 10.15 -7.21 6.85
CA LEU A 93 10.84 -8.22 7.65
C LEU A 93 11.57 -7.62 8.87
N ASN A 94 11.80 -6.31 8.88
CA ASN A 94 12.45 -5.61 10.00
C ASN A 94 11.45 -5.07 11.04
N PHE A 95 10.15 -5.10 10.75
CA PHE A 95 9.11 -4.59 11.66
C PHE A 95 8.59 -5.61 12.68
N MET A 96 9.09 -6.84 12.61
CA MET A 96 8.61 -7.97 13.40
C MET A 96 9.79 -8.59 14.14
N GLU A 97 9.59 -9.07 15.38
CA GLU A 97 10.64 -9.76 16.14
C GLU A 97 10.61 -11.30 16.02
N PHE A 98 9.69 -11.86 15.23
CA PHE A 98 9.56 -13.31 15.05
C PHE A 98 10.78 -13.97 14.37
N SER A 99 10.79 -15.30 14.26
CA SER A 99 11.78 -16.00 13.43
C SER A 99 11.63 -15.61 11.95
N LEU A 100 12.73 -15.64 11.19
CA LEU A 100 12.73 -15.24 9.77
C LEU A 100 11.63 -15.94 8.95
N ALA A 101 11.42 -17.24 9.18
CA ALA A 101 10.39 -18.01 8.50
C ALA A 101 8.97 -17.46 8.76
N ILE A 102 8.67 -17.09 10.01
CA ILE A 102 7.39 -16.50 10.39
C ILE A 102 7.25 -15.11 9.78
N ARG A 103 8.31 -14.29 9.79
CA ARG A 103 8.28 -12.95 9.18
C ARG A 103 7.96 -13.03 7.68
N ILE A 104 8.63 -13.94 6.95
CA ILE A 104 8.37 -14.16 5.53
C ILE A 104 6.91 -14.59 5.31
N MET A 105 6.43 -15.58 6.08
CA MET A 105 5.06 -16.08 5.98
C MET A 105 4.04 -14.96 6.22
N LEU A 106 4.19 -14.19 7.30
CA LEU A 106 3.31 -13.08 7.64
C LEU A 106 3.35 -11.98 6.58
N SER A 107 4.53 -11.57 6.11
CA SER A 107 4.64 -10.57 5.05
C SER A 107 3.93 -11.00 3.77
N ILE A 108 4.03 -12.27 3.37
CA ILE A 108 3.28 -12.81 2.22
C ILE A 108 1.77 -12.76 2.47
N VAL A 109 1.32 -13.21 3.64
CA VAL A 109 -0.11 -13.15 4.02
C VAL A 109 -0.61 -11.71 3.95
N PHE A 110 0.14 -10.75 4.49
CA PHE A 110 -0.31 -9.36 4.50
C PHE A 110 -0.31 -8.72 3.11
N ILE A 111 0.64 -9.06 2.23
CA ILE A 111 0.58 -8.67 0.81
C ILE A 111 -0.71 -9.21 0.16
N ILE A 112 -1.06 -10.47 0.41
CA ILE A 112 -2.30 -11.08 -0.10
C ILE A 112 -3.51 -10.33 0.45
N THR A 113 -3.55 -10.03 1.75
CA THR A 113 -4.68 -9.30 2.36
C THR A 113 -4.82 -7.86 1.85
N SER A 114 -3.71 -7.22 1.44
CA SER A 114 -3.73 -5.88 0.83
C SER A 114 -4.10 -5.90 -0.65
N SER A 115 -3.99 -7.05 -1.33
CA SER A 115 -4.25 -7.17 -2.77
C SER A 115 -5.66 -6.73 -3.24
N PRO A 116 -6.76 -6.88 -2.47
CA PRO A 116 -8.06 -6.34 -2.88
C PRO A 116 -8.03 -4.83 -3.11
N HIS A 117 -7.28 -4.09 -2.28
CA HIS A 117 -7.08 -2.65 -2.47
C HIS A 117 -6.38 -2.36 -3.80
N PHE A 118 -5.38 -3.15 -4.15
CA PHE A 118 -4.62 -2.98 -5.40
C PHE A 118 -5.52 -3.19 -6.62
N ILE A 119 -6.37 -4.23 -6.56
CA ILE A 119 -7.34 -4.55 -7.62
C ILE A 119 -8.35 -3.42 -7.78
N ILE A 120 -8.96 -2.94 -6.68
CA ILE A 120 -9.93 -1.83 -6.71
C ILE A 120 -9.29 -0.58 -7.31
N THR A 121 -8.09 -0.24 -6.84
CA THR A 121 -7.35 0.94 -7.31
C THR A 121 -7.08 0.87 -8.81
N LYS A 122 -6.69 -0.30 -9.33
CA LYS A 122 -6.46 -0.52 -10.77
C LYS A 122 -7.75 -0.41 -11.59
N ILE A 123 -8.87 -0.91 -11.08
CA ILE A 123 -10.18 -0.80 -11.75
C ILE A 123 -10.60 0.68 -11.83
N LEU A 124 -10.45 1.42 -10.73
CA LEU A 124 -10.78 2.85 -10.66
C LEU A 124 -9.88 3.67 -11.59
N TYR A 125 -8.58 3.37 -11.63
CA TYR A 125 -7.62 4.01 -12.54
C TYR A 125 -8.04 3.82 -14.00
N ARG A 126 -8.31 2.57 -14.43
CA ARG A 126 -8.72 2.31 -15.82
C ARG A 126 -10.01 3.03 -16.20
N LYS A 127 -10.99 3.05 -15.30
CA LYS A 127 -12.26 3.76 -15.52
C LYS A 127 -12.03 5.26 -15.68
N HIS A 128 -11.19 5.86 -14.83
CA HIS A 128 -10.85 7.28 -14.91
C HIS A 128 -10.27 7.69 -16.26
N TYR A 129 -9.25 6.96 -16.74
CA TYR A 129 -8.58 7.28 -18.01
C TYR A 129 -9.39 6.88 -19.26
N SER A 130 -10.32 5.92 -19.16
CA SER A 130 -11.24 5.62 -20.27
C SER A 130 -12.33 6.68 -20.48
N GLN A 131 -12.47 7.61 -19.54
CA GLN A 131 -13.50 8.66 -19.55
C GLN A 131 -12.99 10.04 -19.96
N ILE A 132 -11.67 10.20 -20.05
CA ILE A 132 -10.97 11.37 -20.58
C ILE A 132 -10.78 11.14 -22.07
#